data_AF-A0A382K239-F1
#
_entry.id   AF-A0A382K239-F1
#
_cell.length_a   1.000
_cell.length_b   1.000
_cell.length_c   1.000
_cell.angle_alpha   90.00
_cell.angle_beta   90.00
_cell.angle_gamma   90.00
#
_symmetry.space_group_name_H-M   'P 1'
#
loop_
_entity.id
_entity.type
_entity.pdbx_description
1 polymer ?
#
loop_
_entity_poly.entity_id
_entity_poly.type
_entity_poly.pdbx_seq_one_letter_code
_entity_poly.pdbx_strand_id
1 'polypeptide(L)'
;MPAPIPTPSGSHWKGGVDQYSEVVDAALWYAEVITAARVASTAHTEAEATVRLAEAEAIDAHNADWEAHINAPTETGTCMGFTAGHKEDGPVDLDASARAAAFAKMGFEHARAEVIRTEVYAVKARREAEAAEANLLTVAADLTPVDRPVEPAASATQPPQPTPVLPVETEVDEEAA
;
A
#
# COMPACT_ATOMS: atom_id res chain seq x y z
N MET A 1 6.81 -18.13 3.89
CA MET A 1 7.79 -17.07 3.59
C MET A 1 7.26 -16.26 2.42
N PRO A 2 7.14 -14.93 2.53
CA PRO A 2 6.71 -14.10 1.39
C PRO A 2 7.82 -14.05 0.33
N ALA A 3 7.42 -13.95 -0.94
CA ALA A 3 8.32 -13.94 -2.08
C ALA A 3 9.22 -12.69 -2.09
N PRO A 4 10.45 -12.78 -2.63
CA PRO A 4 11.36 -11.65 -2.76
C PRO A 4 10.82 -10.61 -3.74
N ILE A 5 11.01 -9.32 -3.41
CA ILE A 5 10.63 -8.17 -4.22
C ILE A 5 11.57 -8.11 -5.44
N PRO A 6 11.05 -8.06 -6.69
CA PRO A 6 11.88 -7.95 -7.88
C PRO A 6 12.54 -6.56 -7.95
N THR A 7 13.85 -6.53 -8.16
CA THR A 7 14.61 -5.30 -8.40
C THR A 7 14.55 -4.90 -9.87
N PRO A 8 14.39 -3.60 -10.20
CA PRO A 8 14.39 -3.14 -11.58
C PRO A 8 15.77 -3.33 -12.20
N SER A 9 15.83 -4.17 -13.24
CA SER A 9 17.00 -4.38 -14.09
C SER A 9 17.21 -3.13 -14.95
N GLY A 10 18.33 -2.44 -14.74
CA GLY A 10 18.70 -1.28 -15.54
C GLY A 10 19.08 -1.66 -16.97
N SER A 11 18.41 -1.07 -17.96
CA SER A 11 18.87 -1.04 -19.35
C SER A 11 18.78 0.36 -19.93
N HIS A 12 19.94 0.99 -20.08
CA HIS A 12 20.23 2.04 -21.05
C HIS A 12 19.92 1.58 -22.49
N TRP A 13 19.26 2.41 -23.31
CA TRP A 13 19.64 2.85 -24.69
C TRP A 13 18.45 3.49 -25.44
N LYS A 14 18.76 4.52 -26.23
CA LYS A 14 17.86 5.39 -27.03
C LYS A 14 17.10 4.68 -28.16
N GLY A 15 15.85 5.09 -28.38
CA GLY A 15 15.28 5.21 -29.73
C GLY A 15 13.77 5.04 -29.84
N GLY A 16 13.00 6.13 -29.77
CA GLY A 16 11.74 6.47 -30.48
C GLY A 16 10.57 5.48 -30.67
N VAL A 17 10.70 4.22 -30.31
CA VAL A 17 9.69 3.16 -30.51
C VAL A 17 9.18 2.62 -29.18
N ASP A 18 9.83 2.95 -28.06
CA ASP A 18 9.61 2.24 -26.78
C ASP A 18 8.85 3.03 -25.69
N GLN A 19 8.42 4.27 -25.95
CA GLN A 19 7.75 5.08 -24.90
C GLN A 19 6.34 4.56 -24.56
N TYR A 20 5.62 4.00 -25.54
CA TYR A 20 4.31 3.38 -25.28
C TYR A 20 4.44 2.05 -24.53
N SER A 21 5.48 1.26 -24.81
CA SER A 21 5.80 0.03 -24.08
C SER A 21 6.24 0.33 -22.65
N GLU A 22 7.06 1.37 -22.43
CA GLU A 22 7.42 1.83 -21.09
C GLU A 22 6.19 2.17 -20.22
N VAL A 23 5.16 2.76 -20.83
CA VAL A 23 3.90 3.09 -20.13
C VAL A 23 3.10 1.83 -19.83
N VAL A 24 3.04 0.89 -20.77
CA VAL A 24 2.37 -0.41 -20.57
C VAL A 24 3.07 -1.19 -19.46
N ASP A 25 4.40 -1.24 -19.46
CA ASP A 25 5.19 -1.93 -18.44
C ASP A 25 5.02 -1.27 -17.07
N ALA A 26 5.06 0.07 -17.00
CA ALA A 26 4.81 0.81 -15.77
C ALA A 26 3.38 0.58 -15.24
N ALA A 27 2.39 0.48 -16.13
CA ALA A 27 0.99 0.22 -15.77
C ALA A 27 0.79 -1.22 -15.26
N LEU A 28 1.44 -2.20 -15.90
CA LEU A 28 1.43 -3.59 -15.44
C LEU A 28 2.09 -3.72 -14.07
N TRP A 29 3.25 -3.10 -13.88
CA TRP A 29 3.93 -3.09 -12.59
C TRP A 29 3.08 -2.42 -11.50
N TYR A 30 2.46 -1.27 -11.78
CA TYR A 30 1.53 -0.63 -10.86
C TYR A 30 0.35 -1.54 -10.49
N ALA A 31 -0.24 -2.21 -11.48
CA ALA A 31 -1.33 -3.16 -11.27
C ALA A 31 -0.91 -4.33 -10.36
N GLU A 32 0.30 -4.87 -10.55
CA GLU A 32 0.84 -5.91 -9.68
C GLU A 32 1.04 -5.40 -8.25
N VAL A 33 1.71 -4.25 -8.09
CA VAL A 33 2.02 -3.72 -6.76
C VAL A 33 0.76 -3.31 -5.99
N ILE A 34 -0.26 -2.74 -6.66
CA ILE A 34 -1.51 -2.41 -5.98
C ILE A 34 -2.28 -3.67 -5.54
N THR A 35 -2.20 -4.76 -6.31
CA THR A 35 -2.76 -6.04 -5.86
C THR A 35 -2.01 -6.60 -4.65
N ALA A 36 -0.67 -6.52 -4.65
CA ALA A 36 0.14 -6.92 -3.50
C ALA A 36 -0.17 -6.08 -2.25
N ALA A 37 -0.35 -4.76 -2.39
CA ALA A 37 -0.74 -3.87 -1.31
C ALA A 37 -2.11 -4.22 -0.72
N ARG A 38 -3.09 -4.59 -1.58
CA ARG A 38 -4.40 -5.06 -1.13
C ARG A 38 -4.29 -6.37 -0.36
N VAL A 39 -3.55 -7.34 -0.88
CA VAL A 39 -3.32 -8.63 -0.19
C VAL A 39 -2.62 -8.43 1.15
N ALA A 40 -1.64 -7.54 1.22
CA ALA A 40 -0.98 -7.20 2.47
C ALA A 40 -1.94 -6.58 3.49
N SER A 41 -2.83 -5.68 3.03
CA SER A 41 -3.87 -5.08 3.87
C SER A 41 -4.87 -6.13 4.37
N THR A 42 -5.31 -7.06 3.53
CA THR A 42 -6.24 -8.12 3.97
C THR A 42 -5.59 -9.04 4.98
N ALA A 43 -4.32 -9.44 4.75
CA ALA A 43 -3.56 -10.26 5.70
C ALA A 43 -3.40 -9.56 7.06
N HIS A 44 -3.21 -8.24 7.07
CA HIS A 44 -3.18 -7.47 8.32
C HIS A 44 -4.54 -7.48 9.04
N THR A 45 -5.65 -7.28 8.32
CA THR A 45 -6.99 -7.34 8.94
C THR A 45 -7.34 -8.73 9.48
N GLU A 46 -6.90 -9.79 8.80
CA GLU A 46 -7.04 -11.16 9.29
C GLU A 46 -6.20 -11.38 10.55
N ALA A 47 -4.95 -10.91 10.57
CA ALA A 47 -4.10 -10.97 11.75
C ALA A 47 -4.75 -10.24 12.95
N GLU A 48 -5.34 -9.05 12.75
CA GLU A 48 -6.07 -8.36 13.83
C GLU A 48 -7.23 -9.20 14.39
N ALA A 49 -7.98 -9.87 13.51
CA ALA A 49 -9.06 -10.75 13.93
C ALA A 49 -8.52 -11.94 14.75
N THR A 50 -7.40 -12.54 14.34
CA THR A 50 -6.77 -13.63 15.09
C THR A 50 -6.28 -13.19 16.47
N VAL A 51 -5.78 -11.97 16.62
CA VAL A 51 -5.38 -11.42 17.93
C VAL A 51 -6.57 -11.27 18.85
N ARG A 52 -7.70 -10.73 18.37
CA ARG A 52 -8.91 -10.58 19.18
C ARG A 52 -9.44 -11.93 19.67
N LEU A 53 -9.38 -12.96 18.83
CA LEU A 53 -9.75 -14.32 19.23
C LEU A 53 -8.77 -14.90 20.26
N ALA A 54 -7.47 -14.79 20.02
CA ALA A 54 -6.45 -15.28 20.95
C ALA A 54 -6.47 -14.53 22.30
N GLU A 55 -6.85 -13.25 22.31
CA GLU A 55 -7.06 -12.48 23.53
C GLU A 55 -8.22 -13.04 24.36
N ALA A 56 -9.36 -13.32 23.71
CA ALA A 56 -10.50 -13.94 24.36
C ALA A 56 -10.13 -15.32 24.93
N GLU A 57 -9.43 -16.15 24.15
CA GLU A 57 -8.95 -17.47 24.61
C GLU A 57 -7.99 -17.35 25.80
N ALA A 58 -7.11 -16.34 25.83
CA ALA A 58 -6.21 -16.09 26.96
C ALA A 58 -6.98 -15.65 28.21
N ILE A 59 -8.01 -14.82 28.05
CA ILE A 59 -8.90 -14.40 29.15
C ILE A 59 -9.68 -15.60 29.69
N ASP A 60 -10.26 -16.42 28.82
CA ASP A 60 -11.02 -17.61 29.21
C ASP A 60 -10.14 -18.61 29.95
N ALA A 61 -8.93 -18.87 29.45
CA ALA A 61 -7.98 -19.77 30.11
C ALA A 61 -7.52 -19.21 31.47
N HIS A 62 -7.35 -17.89 31.58
CA HIS A 62 -7.05 -17.25 32.86
C HIS A 62 -8.20 -17.38 33.86
N ASN A 63 -9.44 -17.13 33.43
CA ASN A 63 -10.62 -17.27 34.27
C ASN A 63 -10.80 -18.72 34.72
N ALA A 64 -10.61 -19.69 33.83
CA ALA A 64 -10.65 -21.11 34.18
C ALA A 64 -9.58 -21.49 35.21
N ASP A 65 -8.37 -20.93 35.12
CA ASP A 65 -7.32 -21.12 36.12
C ASP A 65 -7.72 -20.50 37.48
N TRP A 66 -8.30 -19.30 37.49
CA TRP A 66 -8.83 -18.70 38.72
C TRP A 66 -9.96 -19.52 39.34
N GLU A 67 -10.91 -20.00 38.53
CA GLU A 67 -11.99 -20.86 38.98
C GLU A 67 -11.45 -22.18 39.56
N ALA A 68 -10.42 -22.76 38.93
CA ALA A 68 -9.74 -23.94 39.43
C ALA A 68 -9.13 -23.69 40.83
N HIS A 69 -8.50 -22.54 41.05
CA HIS A 69 -7.94 -22.16 42.34
C HIS A 69 -9.01 -21.90 43.42
N ILE A 70 -10.17 -21.34 43.05
CA ILE A 70 -11.28 -21.09 43.99
C ILE A 70 -11.96 -22.41 44.39
N ASN A 71 -12.14 -23.32 43.44
CA ASN A 71 -12.80 -24.60 43.65
C ASN A 71 -11.87 -25.67 44.22
N ALA A 72 -10.55 -25.42 44.25
CA ALA A 72 -9.61 -26.32 44.87
C ALA A 72 -9.95 -26.45 46.37
N PRO A 73 -10.05 -27.69 46.89
CA PRO A 73 -10.32 -27.89 48.29
C PRO A 73 -9.22 -27.24 49.12
N THR A 74 -9.58 -26.20 49.88
CA THR A 74 -8.70 -25.66 50.90
C THR A 74 -8.52 -26.75 51.96
N GLU A 75 -7.31 -27.30 52.08
CA GLU A 75 -6.92 -28.07 53.25
C GLU A 75 -6.91 -27.15 54.48
N THR A 76 -8.08 -26.84 55.02
CA THR A 76 -8.25 -26.29 56.35
C THR A 76 -9.13 -27.25 57.12
N GLY A 77 -8.48 -28.23 57.72
CA GLY A 77 -9.08 -29.04 58.76
C GLY A 77 -9.62 -28.17 59.90
N THR A 78 -10.75 -28.62 60.44
CA THR A 78 -11.28 -28.31 61.77
C THR A 78 -12.02 -26.99 61.94
N CYS A 79 -13.18 -26.84 61.29
CA CYS A 79 -14.27 -26.04 61.85
C CYS A 79 -15.18 -26.94 62.70
N MET A 80 -15.43 -26.52 63.94
CA MET A 80 -16.20 -27.24 64.94
C MET A 80 -17.50 -27.87 64.41
N GLY A 81 -17.55 -29.20 64.37
CA GLY A 81 -18.76 -29.99 64.62
C GLY A 81 -19.91 -29.95 63.60
N PHE A 82 -19.79 -29.28 62.46
CA PHE A 82 -20.82 -29.33 61.40
C PHE A 82 -20.26 -30.01 60.15
N THR A 83 -20.59 -31.30 59.98
CA THR A 83 -20.30 -32.05 58.76
C THR A 83 -21.24 -31.60 57.65
N ALA A 84 -20.89 -30.52 56.94
CA ALA A 84 -21.46 -30.24 55.63
C ALA A 84 -20.84 -31.22 54.64
N GLY A 85 -21.67 -32.05 54.02
CA GLY A 85 -21.22 -33.04 53.03
C GLY A 85 -20.45 -32.33 51.90
N HIS A 86 -19.15 -32.58 51.83
CA HIS A 86 -18.30 -32.09 50.76
C HIS A 86 -18.74 -32.84 49.49
N LYS A 87 -19.24 -32.12 48.49
CA LYS A 87 -19.30 -32.68 47.14
C LYS A 87 -17.86 -32.81 46.69
N GLU A 88 -17.37 -34.04 46.66
CA GLU A 88 -16.10 -34.39 46.05
C GLU A 88 -16.26 -34.25 44.53
N ASP A 89 -16.22 -33.02 44.04
CA ASP A 89 -15.72 -32.81 42.69
C ASP A 89 -14.23 -33.25 42.74
N GLY A 90 -13.85 -34.17 41.86
CA GLY A 90 -12.54 -34.82 41.89
C GLY A 90 -11.37 -33.81 41.91
N PRO A 91 -10.15 -34.26 42.26
CA PRO A 91 -9.03 -33.35 42.44
C PRO A 91 -8.79 -32.50 41.18
N VAL A 92 -8.84 -31.18 41.35
CA VAL A 92 -8.55 -30.20 40.29
C VAL A 92 -7.03 -30.10 40.12
N ASP A 93 -6.55 -30.37 38.91
CA ASP A 93 -5.12 -30.22 38.56
C ASP A 93 -4.77 -28.75 38.29
N LEU A 94 -4.41 -28.04 39.36
CA LEU A 94 -3.99 -26.63 39.32
C LEU A 94 -2.76 -26.39 38.44
N ASP A 95 -1.86 -27.38 38.37
CA ASP A 95 -0.67 -27.26 37.54
C ASP A 95 -1.04 -27.34 36.05
N ALA A 96 -2.04 -28.15 35.69
CA ALA A 96 -2.56 -28.20 34.33
C ALA A 96 -3.31 -26.91 33.94
N SER A 97 -4.14 -26.34 34.82
CA SER A 97 -4.84 -25.09 34.54
C SER A 97 -3.87 -23.91 34.37
N ALA A 98 -2.87 -23.81 35.25
CA ALA A 98 -1.85 -22.78 35.16
C ALA A 98 -1.01 -22.88 33.88
N ARG A 99 -0.65 -24.11 33.45
CA ARG A 99 0.02 -24.34 32.16
C ARG A 99 -0.86 -23.94 30.99
N ALA A 100 -2.15 -24.27 31.01
CA ALA A 100 -3.09 -23.91 29.94
C ALA A 100 -3.20 -22.39 29.79
N ALA A 101 -3.36 -21.65 30.91
CA ALA A 101 -3.38 -20.19 30.92
C ALA A 101 -2.07 -19.59 30.37
N ALA A 102 -0.92 -20.16 30.75
CA ALA A 102 0.37 -19.71 30.23
C ALA A 102 0.51 -19.92 28.71
N PHE A 103 0.08 -21.07 28.18
CA PHE A 103 0.11 -21.33 26.73
C PHE A 103 -0.85 -20.42 25.97
N ALA A 104 -2.05 -20.17 26.48
CA ALA A 104 -3.00 -19.26 25.86
C ALA A 104 -2.43 -17.82 25.79
N LYS A 105 -1.79 -17.36 26.87
CA LYS A 105 -1.08 -16.07 26.88
C LYS A 105 0.06 -16.02 25.86
N MET A 106 0.86 -17.09 25.74
CA MET A 106 1.90 -17.16 24.71
C MET A 106 1.32 -17.13 23.29
N GLY A 107 0.16 -17.78 23.07
CA GLY A 107 -0.58 -17.74 21.81
C GLY A 107 -1.02 -16.31 21.45
N PHE A 108 -1.60 -15.60 22.41
CA PHE A 108 -1.96 -14.19 22.26
C PHE A 108 -0.77 -13.30 21.89
N GLU A 109 0.36 -13.42 22.57
CA GLU A 109 1.56 -12.63 22.26
C GLU A 109 2.15 -12.96 20.88
N HIS A 110 2.09 -14.23 20.45
CA HIS A 110 2.47 -14.61 19.09
C HIS A 110 1.57 -13.98 18.03
N ALA A 111 0.25 -14.03 18.25
CA ALA A 111 -0.71 -13.39 17.34
C ALA A 111 -0.45 -11.88 17.27
N ARG A 112 -0.15 -11.23 18.42
CA ARG A 112 0.17 -9.80 18.48
C ARG A 112 1.44 -9.46 17.72
N ALA A 113 2.47 -10.29 17.82
CA ALA A 113 3.68 -10.14 17.03
C ALA A 113 3.39 -10.25 15.52
N GLU A 114 2.47 -11.14 15.11
CA GLU A 114 2.07 -11.29 13.71
C GLU A 114 1.30 -10.08 13.17
N VAL A 115 0.43 -9.46 13.98
CA VAL A 115 -0.22 -8.19 13.61
C VAL A 115 0.82 -7.11 13.31
N ILE A 116 1.85 -6.97 14.14
CA ILE A 116 2.91 -5.97 13.91
C ILE A 116 3.67 -6.28 12.61
N ARG A 117 3.98 -7.55 12.33
CA ARG A 117 4.66 -7.94 11.09
C ARG A 117 3.82 -7.63 9.85
N THR A 118 2.54 -7.99 9.89
CA THR A 118 1.61 -7.75 8.79
C THR A 118 1.32 -6.26 8.60
N GLU A 119 1.28 -5.46 9.68
CA GLU A 119 1.15 -4.00 9.62
C GLU A 119 2.34 -3.39 8.86
N VAL A 120 3.56 -3.75 9.27
CA VAL A 120 4.79 -3.27 8.60
C VAL A 120 4.80 -3.68 7.14
N TYR A 121 4.37 -4.90 6.82
CA TYR A 121 4.27 -5.36 5.44
C TYR A 121 3.23 -4.58 4.62
N ALA A 122 2.04 -4.34 5.18
CA ALA A 122 1.00 -3.53 4.55
C ALA A 122 1.46 -2.09 4.28
N VAL A 123 2.15 -1.46 5.25
CA VAL A 123 2.71 -0.12 5.09
C VAL A 123 3.77 -0.08 3.98
N LYS A 124 4.66 -1.08 3.93
CA LYS A 124 5.68 -1.17 2.86
C LYS A 124 5.04 -1.36 1.49
N ALA A 125 4.13 -2.31 1.35
CA ALA A 125 3.45 -2.58 0.09
C ALA A 125 2.64 -1.37 -0.40
N ARG A 126 2.03 -0.61 0.51
CA ARG A 126 1.37 0.66 0.18
C ARG A 126 2.36 1.71 -0.35
N ARG A 127 3.51 1.88 0.30
CA ARG A 127 4.55 2.83 -0.17
C ARG A 127 5.11 2.43 -1.54
N GLU A 128 5.26 1.13 -1.78
CA GLU A 128 5.65 0.62 -3.10
C GLU A 128 4.58 0.93 -4.15
N ALA A 129 3.29 0.79 -3.82
CA ALA A 129 2.20 1.16 -4.73
C ALA A 129 2.20 2.66 -5.04
N GLU A 130 2.43 3.52 -4.05
CA GLU A 130 2.56 4.97 -4.22
C GLU A 130 3.77 5.31 -5.10
N ALA A 131 4.90 4.61 -4.95
CA ALA A 131 6.08 4.78 -5.81
C ALA A 131 5.83 4.31 -7.25
N ALA A 132 5.11 3.20 -7.42
CA ALA A 132 4.76 2.67 -8.74
C ALA A 132 3.77 3.60 -9.48
N GLU A 133 2.83 4.20 -8.76
CA GLU A 133 1.93 5.22 -9.30
C GLU A 133 2.71 6.45 -9.76
N ALA A 134 3.63 6.96 -8.94
CA ALA A 134 4.47 8.10 -9.30
C ALA A 134 5.31 7.82 -10.55
N ASN A 135 5.86 6.60 -10.68
CA ASN A 135 6.57 6.18 -11.88
C ASN A 135 5.67 6.16 -13.12
N LEU A 136 4.49 5.54 -13.01
CA LEU A 136 3.51 5.51 -14.11
C LEU A 136 3.11 6.92 -14.56
N LEU A 137 2.85 7.83 -13.62
CA LEU A 137 2.50 9.22 -13.94
C LEU A 137 3.66 9.97 -14.60
N THR A 138 4.89 9.72 -14.17
CA THR A 138 6.09 10.33 -14.77
C THR A 138 6.28 9.88 -16.21
N VAL A 139 6.24 8.56 -16.44
CA VAL A 139 6.39 7.98 -17.79
C VAL A 139 5.23 8.41 -18.70
N ALA A 140 4.01 8.50 -18.18
CA ALA A 140 2.87 8.99 -18.94
C ALA A 140 2.97 10.50 -19.27
N ALA A 141 3.56 11.32 -18.40
CA ALA A 141 3.80 12.74 -18.67
C ALA A 141 4.82 12.93 -19.81
N ASP A 142 5.83 12.06 -19.90
CA ASP A 142 6.83 12.08 -20.97
C ASP A 142 6.25 11.71 -22.34
N LEU A 143 5.09 11.05 -22.40
CA LEU A 143 4.32 10.84 -23.63
C LEU A 143 3.55 12.07 -24.10
N THR A 144 3.19 12.97 -23.18
CA THR A 144 2.47 14.18 -23.59
C THR A 144 3.45 15.11 -24.29
N PRO A 145 3.18 15.55 -25.53
CA PRO A 145 4.07 16.48 -26.20
C PRO A 145 4.00 17.81 -25.44
N VAL A 146 4.95 18.01 -24.52
CA VAL A 146 5.24 19.30 -23.91
C VAL A 146 5.44 20.26 -25.06
N ASP A 147 4.62 21.32 -25.11
CA ASP A 147 4.71 22.46 -26.01
C ASP A 147 6.18 22.73 -26.39
N ARG A 148 6.58 22.33 -27.60
CA ARG A 148 7.73 23.00 -28.21
C ARG A 148 7.29 24.45 -28.38
N PRO A 149 8.07 25.44 -27.92
CA PRO A 149 7.87 26.80 -28.40
C PRO A 149 7.89 26.69 -29.93
N VAL A 150 6.76 27.01 -30.57
CA VAL A 150 6.76 27.23 -32.00
C VAL A 150 7.71 28.40 -32.18
N GLU A 151 8.96 28.13 -32.59
CA GLU A 151 9.81 29.19 -33.09
C GLU A 151 8.99 29.87 -34.19
N PRO A 152 8.64 31.17 -34.05
CA PRO A 152 7.94 31.85 -35.11
C PRO A 152 8.84 31.74 -36.34
N ALA A 153 8.30 31.10 -37.38
CA ALA A 153 9.01 30.90 -38.63
C ALA A 153 9.65 32.22 -39.03
N ALA A 154 10.98 32.27 -39.03
CA ALA A 154 11.72 33.43 -39.47
C ALA A 154 11.17 33.79 -40.85
N SER A 155 10.63 35.01 -40.96
CA SER A 155 9.97 35.53 -42.15
C SER A 155 10.77 35.13 -43.39
N ALA A 156 10.17 34.26 -44.21
CA ALA A 156 10.70 33.93 -45.51
C ALA A 156 10.94 35.25 -46.25
N THR A 157 12.19 35.50 -46.58
CA THR A 157 12.65 36.70 -47.27
C THR A 157 11.85 36.83 -48.56
N GLN A 158 10.99 37.85 -48.61
CA GLN A 158 10.28 38.21 -49.82
C GLN A 158 11.31 38.54 -50.91
N PRO A 159 11.25 37.92 -52.11
CA PRO A 159 12.15 38.28 -53.20
C PRO A 159 11.90 39.73 -53.66
N PRO A 160 12.94 40.45 -54.14
CA PRO A 160 12.83 41.87 -54.47
C PRO A 160 11.85 42.08 -55.62
N GLN A 161 10.88 42.97 -55.42
CA GLN A 161 10.01 43.43 -56.49
C GLN A 161 10.76 44.41 -57.42
N PRO A 162 10.57 44.34 -58.75
CA PRO A 162 11.16 45.27 -59.70
C PRO A 162 10.42 46.61 -59.67
N THR A 163 11.18 47.71 -59.66
CA THR A 163 10.68 49.09 -59.72
C THR A 163 10.08 49.41 -61.09
N PRO A 164 8.86 49.96 -61.19
CA PRO A 164 8.39 50.64 -62.39
C PRO A 164 8.50 52.16 -62.24
N VAL A 165 8.88 52.77 -63.36
CA VAL A 165 9.33 54.15 -63.56
C VAL A 165 8.16 55.15 -63.53
N LEU A 166 8.41 56.34 -62.98
CA LEU A 166 7.48 57.49 -62.95
C LEU A 166 7.06 57.95 -64.37
N PRO A 167 5.80 58.31 -64.60
CA PRO A 167 5.42 59.14 -65.74
C PRO A 167 5.56 60.62 -65.40
N VAL A 168 6.23 61.31 -66.33
CA VAL A 168 6.46 62.74 -66.46
C VAL A 168 5.13 63.48 -66.72
N GLU A 169 4.94 64.63 -66.08
CA GLU A 169 3.89 65.60 -66.40
C GLU A 169 4.16 66.22 -67.78
N THR A 170 3.18 66.16 -68.68
CA THR A 170 3.15 67.04 -69.86
C THR A 170 1.75 67.63 -70.02
N GLU A 171 1.72 68.95 -69.83
CA GLU A 171 0.74 69.93 -70.26
C GLU A 171 0.43 69.78 -71.77
N VAL A 172 -0.84 69.80 -72.15
CA VAL A 172 -1.30 70.14 -73.52
C VAL A 172 -2.62 70.91 -73.41
N ASP A 173 -2.57 72.19 -73.80
CA ASP A 173 -3.69 73.10 -74.08
C ASP A 173 -4.44 72.73 -75.38
N GLU A 174 -5.53 73.48 -75.67
CA GLU A 174 -6.15 73.71 -77.00
C GLU A 174 -7.32 72.73 -77.37
N GLU A 175 -8.49 73.09 -77.93
CA GLU A 175 -9.25 74.31 -78.24
C GLU A 175 -10.60 73.85 -78.87
N ALA A 176 -11.63 74.72 -78.84
CA ALA A 176 -12.82 74.79 -79.71
C ALA A 176 -13.79 73.59 -79.87
N ALA A 177 -15.05 73.80 -79.46
CA ALA A 177 -16.15 74.22 -80.34
C ALA A 177 -17.45 74.41 -79.55
#